data_AF-A0A520L9S1-F1
#
_entry.id   AF-A0A520L9S1-F1
#
_cell.length_a   1.000
_cell.length_b   1.000
_cell.length_c   1.000
_cell.angle_alpha   90.00
_cell.angle_beta   90.00
_cell.angle_gamma   90.00
#
_symmetry.space_group_name_H-M   'P 1'
#
loop_
_entity.id
_entity.type
_entity.pdbx_description
1 polymer ?
#
loop_
_entity_poly.entity_id
_entity_poly.type
_entity_poly.pdbx_seq_one_letter_code
_entity_poly.pdbx_strand_id
1 'polypeptide(L)'
;MREKSVGVIGASGWIGGYLCQALLAKGWNVTGFSRSDREDGELSWRKWTGEGEIDLEGLGAVINLAGEAIDQRWTDKRKIAFRKSRVDLSRDLSSSIATSSVQVLLNASAIGIYGDRGEESLPESASAGEGYLAELCRDWEYAVEVPEGVRTVFLRTGVVLGKGGRAWDKMSGIFKWGIGGKLGNGRQWMPWIHVNDEIDGIISCLENEVNGPVNLVAPESVRNIDFTKAVGKAMKRPTPFPAPAFALKLLLGDFAKEGLLASTKVVPQVLLDAGYEFHFPTIENAMAELVSG
;
A
#
# COMPACT_ATOMS: atom_id res chain seq x y z
N MET A 1 18.88 6.35 -15.03
CA MET A 1 19.68 6.42 -13.78
C MET A 1 21.10 5.97 -14.09
N ARG A 2 22.14 6.72 -13.68
CA ARG A 2 23.54 6.41 -14.05
C ARG A 2 24.09 5.14 -13.37
N GLU A 3 23.49 4.73 -12.24
CA GLU A 3 23.65 3.40 -11.63
C GLU A 3 22.30 2.96 -11.00
N LYS A 4 21.99 1.65 -11.01
CA LYS A 4 20.78 1.08 -10.39
C LYS A 4 20.91 1.03 -8.86
N SER A 5 21.06 2.16 -8.18
CA SER A 5 21.10 2.23 -6.71
C SER A 5 19.80 2.77 -6.11
N VAL A 6 19.27 2.07 -5.11
CA VAL A 6 17.98 2.42 -4.48
C VAL A 6 18.00 2.21 -2.97
N GLY A 7 17.57 3.23 -2.24
CA GLY A 7 17.30 3.16 -0.81
C GLY A 7 15.86 2.72 -0.54
N VAL A 8 15.64 1.82 0.42
CA VAL A 8 14.29 1.36 0.80
C VAL A 8 14.05 1.58 2.28
N ILE A 9 13.19 2.55 2.59
CA ILE A 9 12.67 2.77 3.95
C ILE A 9 11.48 1.85 4.14
N GLY A 10 11.49 1.07 5.23
CA GLY A 10 10.51 -0.01 5.43
C GLY A 10 10.91 -1.34 4.79
N ALA A 11 12.18 -1.51 4.41
CA ALA A 11 12.74 -2.73 3.82
C ALA A 11 12.49 -4.01 4.65
N SER A 12 12.38 -3.88 5.98
CA SER A 12 12.10 -5.00 6.88
C SER A 12 10.61 -5.35 7.00
N GLY A 13 9.72 -4.54 6.42
CA GLY A 13 8.28 -4.82 6.37
C GLY A 13 7.95 -5.91 5.36
N TRP A 14 6.71 -6.40 5.38
CA TRP A 14 6.28 -7.48 4.49
C TRP A 14 6.41 -7.08 3.01
N ILE A 15 5.80 -5.96 2.57
CA ILE A 15 5.96 -5.46 1.19
C ILE A 15 7.43 -5.12 0.90
N GLY A 16 8.11 -4.42 1.81
CA GLY A 16 9.49 -4.02 1.64
C GLY A 16 10.46 -5.20 1.44
N GLY A 17 10.23 -6.32 2.13
CA GLY A 17 11.05 -7.52 2.00
C GLY A 17 10.91 -8.16 0.61
N TYR A 18 9.68 -8.33 0.12
CA TYR A 18 9.43 -8.82 -1.24
C TYR A 18 10.01 -7.85 -2.29
N LEU A 19 9.83 -6.54 -2.09
CA LEU A 19 10.38 -5.53 -2.98
C LEU A 19 11.91 -5.58 -3.06
N CYS A 20 12.59 -5.67 -1.92
CA CYS A 20 14.05 -5.74 -1.88
C CYS A 20 14.57 -6.98 -2.60
N GLN A 21 13.94 -8.14 -2.40
CA GLN A 21 14.30 -9.37 -3.10
C GLN A 21 14.10 -9.25 -4.63
N ALA A 22 12.97 -8.69 -5.06
CA ALA A 22 12.69 -8.49 -6.48
C ALA A 22 13.64 -7.48 -7.14
N LEU A 23 13.99 -6.39 -6.43
CA LEU A 23 14.97 -5.41 -6.89
C LEU A 23 16.37 -6.02 -7.03
N LEU A 24 16.85 -6.77 -6.03
CA LEU A 24 18.12 -7.49 -6.08
C LEU A 24 18.17 -8.45 -7.27
N ALA A 25 17.10 -9.23 -7.49
CA ALA A 25 16.97 -10.14 -8.63
C ALA A 25 17.02 -9.42 -10.00
N LYS A 26 16.60 -8.14 -10.05
CA LYS A 26 16.69 -7.27 -11.24
C LYS A 26 18.00 -6.49 -11.35
N GLY A 27 19.00 -6.81 -10.50
CA GLY A 27 20.34 -6.23 -10.53
C GLY A 27 20.42 -4.83 -9.95
N TRP A 28 19.50 -4.46 -9.05
CA TRP A 28 19.60 -3.22 -8.29
C TRP A 28 20.52 -3.38 -7.08
N ASN A 29 21.33 -2.37 -6.81
CA ASN A 29 22.04 -2.20 -5.56
C ASN A 29 21.06 -1.61 -4.53
N VAL A 30 20.59 -2.44 -3.60
CA VAL A 30 19.54 -2.07 -2.65
C VAL A 30 20.16 -1.77 -1.27
N THR A 31 19.80 -0.61 -0.71
CA THR A 31 20.15 -0.22 0.67
C THR A 31 18.88 -0.11 1.50
N GLY A 32 18.69 -1.01 2.46
CA GLY A 32 17.60 -0.96 3.43
C GLY A 32 17.88 0.03 4.56
N PHE A 33 16.86 0.75 5.02
CA PHE A 33 16.94 1.57 6.24
C PHE A 33 16.23 0.90 7.41
N SER A 34 16.94 0.79 8.54
CA SER A 34 16.46 0.14 9.76
C SER A 34 16.72 0.98 11.00
N ARG A 35 15.84 0.88 12.00
CA ARG A 35 16.02 1.55 13.30
C ARG A 35 17.06 0.86 14.19
N SER A 36 17.34 -0.41 13.91
CA SER A 36 18.36 -1.20 14.58
C SER A 36 19.43 -1.62 13.58
N ASP A 37 20.62 -1.94 14.10
CA ASP A 37 21.67 -2.57 13.31
C ASP A 37 21.15 -3.91 12.76
N ARG A 38 21.45 -4.17 11.49
CA ARG A 38 20.98 -5.34 10.73
C ARG A 38 22.05 -5.81 9.77
N GLU A 39 22.16 -7.13 9.67
CA GLU A 39 23.01 -7.83 8.71
C GLU A 39 22.20 -9.01 8.18
N ASP A 40 21.36 -8.73 7.17
CA ASP A 40 20.43 -9.71 6.60
C ASP A 40 20.79 -9.99 5.13
N GLY A 41 21.62 -11.01 4.90
CA GLY A 41 21.90 -11.56 3.56
C GLY A 41 22.66 -10.61 2.63
N GLU A 42 22.15 -10.42 1.42
CA GLU A 42 22.76 -9.62 0.33
C GLU A 42 22.41 -8.12 0.40
N LEU A 43 21.51 -7.73 1.31
CA LEU A 43 21.03 -6.36 1.41
C LEU A 43 22.00 -5.49 2.24
N SER A 44 22.41 -4.34 1.69
CA SER A 44 23.15 -3.35 2.46
C SER A 44 22.20 -2.62 3.42
N TRP A 45 22.65 -2.30 4.64
CA TRP A 45 21.82 -1.63 5.63
C TRP A 45 22.44 -0.32 6.11
N ARG A 46 21.59 0.71 6.24
CA ARG A 46 21.91 1.96 6.95
C ARG A 46 20.97 2.14 8.12
N LYS A 47 21.51 2.63 9.24
CA LYS A 47 20.71 2.90 10.43
C LYS A 47 20.02 4.25 10.30
N TRP A 48 18.71 4.26 10.49
CA TRP A 48 17.93 5.49 10.58
C TRP A 48 16.75 5.28 11.53
N THR A 49 16.59 6.19 12.48
CA THR A 49 15.54 6.11 13.51
C THR A 49 14.13 6.33 12.95
N GLY A 50 14.04 6.89 11.74
CA GLY A 50 12.81 7.38 11.13
C GLY A 50 12.51 8.84 11.49
N GLU A 51 13.48 9.54 12.08
CA GLU A 51 13.40 10.95 12.45
C GLU A 51 14.73 11.65 12.11
N GLY A 52 14.65 12.90 11.66
CA GLY A 52 15.81 13.71 11.29
C GLY A 52 16.53 13.22 10.03
N GLU A 53 17.79 13.61 9.90
CA GLU A 53 18.59 13.39 8.69
C GLU A 53 18.81 11.90 8.40
N ILE A 54 18.59 11.54 7.14
CA ILE A 54 18.85 10.20 6.59
C ILE A 54 20.05 10.26 5.65
N ASP A 55 20.98 9.31 5.80
CA ASP A 55 22.13 9.17 4.91
C ASP A 55 21.71 8.58 3.56
N LEU A 56 21.63 9.44 2.54
CA LEU A 56 21.26 9.10 1.16
C LEU A 56 22.46 9.06 0.20
N GLU A 57 23.70 9.07 0.70
CA GLU A 57 24.90 9.14 -0.14
C GLU A 57 24.94 7.98 -1.16
N GLY A 58 25.21 8.29 -2.43
CA GLY A 58 25.33 7.30 -3.52
C GLY A 58 24.00 6.71 -4.03
N LEU A 59 22.86 7.13 -3.49
CA LEU A 59 21.55 6.65 -3.94
C LEU A 59 21.01 7.49 -5.10
N GLY A 60 20.60 6.82 -6.18
CA GLY A 60 19.90 7.43 -7.31
C GLY A 60 18.39 7.52 -7.11
N ALA A 61 17.83 6.59 -6.33
CA ALA A 61 16.41 6.55 -6.00
C ALA A 61 16.16 6.20 -4.52
N VAL A 62 15.02 6.62 -4.00
CA VAL A 62 14.53 6.24 -2.68
C VAL A 62 13.08 5.78 -2.79
N ILE A 63 12.76 4.67 -2.11
CA ILE A 63 11.41 4.15 -1.94
C ILE A 63 11.06 4.21 -0.46
N ASN A 64 10.04 4.99 -0.12
CA ASN A 64 9.52 5.10 1.24
C ASN A 64 8.24 4.30 1.42
N LEU A 65 8.35 3.13 2.05
CA LEU A 65 7.21 2.28 2.42
C LEU A 65 6.89 2.32 3.92
N ALA A 66 7.51 3.24 4.68
CA ALA A 66 7.23 3.35 6.10
C ALA A 66 5.80 3.81 6.36
N GLY A 67 5.18 3.20 7.34
CA GLY A 67 3.89 3.61 7.86
C GLY A 67 3.44 2.68 8.97
N GLU A 68 2.87 3.24 10.03
CA GLU A 68 2.22 2.42 11.05
C GLU A 68 0.97 1.76 10.46
N ALA A 69 0.78 0.47 10.75
CA ALA A 69 -0.40 -0.26 10.30
C ALA A 69 -1.67 0.42 10.80
N ILE A 70 -2.74 0.45 10.00
CA ILE A 70 -4.01 1.11 10.34
C ILE A 70 -5.15 0.12 10.63
N ASP A 71 -4.89 -1.18 10.49
CA ASP A 71 -5.86 -2.29 10.52
C ASP A 71 -6.30 -2.68 11.95
N GLN A 72 -6.60 -1.66 12.76
CA GLN A 72 -7.03 -1.75 14.15
C GLN A 72 -7.91 -0.55 14.55
N ARG A 73 -8.55 -0.61 15.72
CA ARG A 73 -9.36 0.51 16.23
C ARG A 73 -8.57 1.82 16.35
N TRP A 74 -9.08 2.94 15.85
CA TRP A 74 -8.39 4.23 15.94
C TRP A 74 -8.75 4.98 17.21
N THR A 75 -7.72 5.34 17.99
CA THR A 75 -7.78 6.25 19.12
C THR A 75 -6.98 7.51 18.77
N ASP A 76 -7.14 8.60 19.50
CA ASP A 76 -6.38 9.84 19.22
C ASP A 76 -4.86 9.61 19.27
N LYS A 77 -4.39 8.81 20.24
CA LYS A 77 -3.00 8.38 20.32
C LYS A 77 -2.53 7.66 19.05
N ARG A 78 -3.36 6.79 18.46
CA ARG A 78 -3.06 6.11 17.19
C ARG A 78 -3.09 7.07 16.01
N LYS A 79 -4.06 7.98 15.96
CA LYS A 79 -4.14 9.00 14.89
C LYS A 79 -2.90 9.91 14.87
N ILE A 80 -2.35 10.25 16.04
CA ILE A 80 -1.06 10.96 16.16
C ILE A 80 0.08 10.10 15.61
N ALA A 81 0.15 8.83 16.00
CA ALA A 81 1.22 7.94 15.56
C ALA A 81 1.16 7.64 14.05
N PHE A 82 -0.04 7.57 13.47
CA PHE A 82 -0.24 7.48 12.02
C PHE A 82 0.31 8.69 11.27
N ARG A 83 0.06 9.91 11.79
CA ARG A 83 0.62 11.14 11.22
C ARG A 83 2.14 11.16 11.34
N LYS A 84 2.68 10.86 12.53
CA LYS A 84 4.13 10.85 12.76
C LYS A 84 4.87 9.88 11.83
N SER A 85 4.36 8.65 11.71
CA SER A 85 4.98 7.61 10.87
C SER A 85 4.86 7.84 9.36
N ARG A 86 4.22 8.93 8.92
CA ARG A 86 3.94 9.25 7.52
C ARG A 86 4.32 10.67 7.17
N VAL A 87 3.57 11.63 7.71
CA VAL A 87 3.69 13.05 7.43
C VAL A 87 5.04 13.58 7.94
N ASP A 88 5.35 13.40 9.22
CA ASP A 88 6.61 13.91 9.79
C ASP A 88 7.82 13.22 9.16
N LEU A 89 7.77 11.89 9.03
CA LEU A 89 8.80 11.11 8.34
C LEU A 89 9.04 11.58 6.90
N SER A 90 7.98 11.91 6.15
CA SER A 90 8.11 12.37 4.76
C SER A 90 8.73 13.78 4.67
N ARG A 91 8.49 14.66 5.66
CA ARG A 91 9.16 15.96 5.73
C ARG A 91 10.65 15.82 5.99
N ASP A 92 11.02 14.95 6.94
CA ASP A 92 12.42 14.68 7.27
C ASP A 92 13.15 14.09 6.06
N LEU A 93 12.53 13.11 5.39
CA LEU A 93 13.05 12.52 4.15
C LEU A 93 13.21 13.56 3.04
N SER A 94 12.22 14.42 2.83
CA SER A 94 12.26 15.47 1.80
C SER A 94 13.43 16.43 2.03
N SER A 95 13.67 16.79 3.30
CA SER A 95 14.78 17.65 3.70
C SER A 95 16.14 17.03 3.35
N SER A 96 16.32 15.73 3.58
CA SER A 96 17.54 15.02 3.18
C SER A 96 17.65 14.82 1.67
N ILE A 97 16.54 14.63 0.96
CA ILE A 97 16.56 14.54 -0.50
C ILE A 97 17.04 15.85 -1.12
N ALA A 98 16.64 16.99 -0.55
CA ALA A 98 16.96 18.32 -1.08
C ALA A 98 18.46 18.63 -1.16
N THR A 99 19.29 17.94 -0.37
CA THR A 99 20.76 18.09 -0.35
C THR A 99 21.50 16.88 -0.93
N SER A 100 20.78 15.91 -1.51
CA SER A 100 21.33 14.63 -1.99
C SER A 100 21.44 14.56 -3.52
N SER A 101 21.95 13.44 -4.03
CA SER A 101 21.95 13.10 -5.47
C SER A 101 20.70 12.33 -5.94
N VAL A 102 19.71 12.14 -5.06
CA VAL A 102 18.50 11.35 -5.38
C VAL A 102 17.71 12.04 -6.49
N GLN A 103 17.35 11.28 -7.51
CA GLN A 103 16.61 11.75 -8.68
C GLN A 103 15.17 11.23 -8.72
N VAL A 104 14.89 10.16 -7.98
CA VAL A 104 13.57 9.51 -7.96
C VAL A 104 13.16 9.23 -6.53
N LEU A 105 11.96 9.67 -6.16
CA LEU A 105 11.29 9.31 -4.92
C LEU A 105 10.00 8.57 -5.24
N LEU A 106 9.88 7.33 -4.79
CA LEU A 106 8.59 6.65 -4.70
C LEU A 106 8.12 6.69 -3.24
N ASN A 107 7.08 7.46 -2.95
CA ASN A 107 6.56 7.60 -1.61
C ASN A 107 5.24 6.83 -1.48
N ALA A 108 5.13 5.99 -0.46
CA ALA A 108 3.87 5.32 -0.16
C ALA A 108 2.75 6.35 0.08
N SER A 109 1.56 5.98 -0.36
CA SER A 109 0.29 6.64 -0.10
C SER A 109 -0.76 5.54 0.09
N ALA A 110 -2.05 5.86 -0.03
CA ALA A 110 -3.11 4.86 -0.02
C ALA A 110 -4.34 5.35 -0.79
N ILE A 111 -5.14 4.39 -1.27
CA ILE A 111 -6.47 4.69 -1.84
C ILE A 111 -7.45 5.30 -0.83
N GLY A 112 -7.09 5.31 0.46
CA GLY A 112 -7.82 6.05 1.49
C GLY A 112 -7.94 7.55 1.20
N ILE A 113 -7.10 8.11 0.32
CA ILE A 113 -7.19 9.49 -0.13
C ILE A 113 -8.55 9.84 -0.77
N TYR A 114 -9.23 8.87 -1.37
CA TYR A 114 -10.47 9.11 -2.11
C TYR A 114 -11.73 9.17 -1.23
N GLY A 115 -11.68 8.70 0.02
CA GLY A 115 -12.84 8.62 0.91
C GLY A 115 -13.98 7.73 0.37
N ASP A 116 -15.15 7.74 0.99
CA ASP A 116 -16.32 7.01 0.48
C ASP A 116 -16.98 7.77 -0.69
N ARG A 117 -16.98 7.17 -1.88
CA ARG A 117 -17.52 7.77 -3.12
C ARG A 117 -18.57 6.89 -3.80
N GLY A 118 -19.09 5.88 -3.09
CA GLY A 118 -20.15 5.03 -3.60
C GLY A 118 -19.76 4.30 -4.88
N GLU A 119 -20.43 4.61 -5.99
CA GLU A 119 -20.29 3.96 -7.30
C GLU A 119 -19.39 4.73 -8.28
N GLU A 120 -18.91 5.91 -7.89
CA GLU A 120 -18.06 6.75 -8.74
C GLU A 120 -16.75 6.02 -9.07
N SER A 121 -16.35 6.08 -10.34
CA SER A 121 -15.05 5.54 -10.80
C SER A 121 -13.95 6.53 -10.48
N LEU A 122 -12.89 6.08 -9.80
CA LEU A 122 -11.85 6.94 -9.23
C LEU A 122 -10.48 6.61 -9.86
N PRO A 123 -10.16 7.19 -11.04
CA PRO A 123 -8.80 7.20 -11.57
C PRO A 123 -7.91 8.17 -10.76
N GLU A 124 -6.61 8.19 -11.03
CA GLU A 124 -5.61 9.01 -10.34
C GLU A 124 -5.88 10.53 -10.42
N SER A 125 -6.60 10.97 -11.46
CA SER A 125 -7.05 12.35 -11.66
C SER A 125 -8.25 12.74 -10.80
N ALA A 126 -8.90 11.79 -10.11
CA ALA A 126 -10.01 12.07 -9.22
C ALA A 126 -9.54 12.90 -8.02
N SER A 127 -10.41 13.80 -7.55
CA SER A 127 -10.15 14.61 -6.37
C SER A 127 -10.08 13.76 -5.10
N ALA A 128 -9.28 14.22 -4.14
CA ALA A 128 -9.30 13.68 -2.78
C ALA A 128 -10.72 13.78 -2.18
N GLY A 129 -11.07 12.80 -1.36
CA GLY A 129 -12.35 12.76 -0.66
C GLY A 129 -12.32 13.43 0.70
N GLU A 130 -13.23 12.98 1.55
CA GLU A 130 -13.42 13.48 2.91
C GLU A 130 -13.20 12.36 3.95
N GLY A 131 -13.04 12.76 5.21
CA GLY A 131 -12.79 11.83 6.32
C GLY A 131 -11.33 11.80 6.74
N TYR A 132 -11.06 11.12 7.85
CA TYR A 132 -9.75 11.12 8.48
C TYR A 132 -8.66 10.49 7.57
N LEU A 133 -8.95 9.38 6.88
CA LEU A 133 -8.01 8.77 5.94
C LEU A 133 -7.72 9.67 4.75
N ALA A 134 -8.74 10.36 4.22
CA ALA A 134 -8.57 11.25 3.09
C ALA A 134 -7.64 12.41 3.47
N GLU A 135 -7.87 13.02 4.62
CA GLU A 135 -7.02 14.07 5.18
C GLU A 135 -5.61 13.56 5.47
N LEU A 136 -5.46 12.38 6.09
CA LEU A 136 -4.17 11.79 6.40
C LEU A 136 -3.34 11.54 5.13
N CYS A 137 -3.95 10.98 4.09
CA CYS A 137 -3.24 10.70 2.82
C CYS A 137 -2.90 12.00 2.08
N ARG A 138 -3.80 12.97 2.05
CA ARG A 138 -3.53 14.28 1.44
C ARG A 138 -2.36 14.99 2.15
N ASP A 139 -2.37 15.02 3.47
CA ASP A 139 -1.28 15.62 4.24
C ASP A 139 0.03 14.85 4.11
N TRP A 140 -0.04 13.52 3.90
CA TRP A 140 1.11 12.68 3.64
C TRP A 140 1.74 12.98 2.27
N GLU A 141 0.94 13.06 1.21
CA GLU A 141 1.41 13.45 -0.13
C GLU A 141 1.94 14.89 -0.12
N TYR A 142 1.24 15.83 0.56
CA TYR A 142 1.64 17.24 0.64
C TYR A 142 2.93 17.47 1.44
N ALA A 143 3.24 16.59 2.41
CA ALA A 143 4.47 16.69 3.18
C ALA A 143 5.74 16.36 2.38
N VAL A 144 5.60 15.85 1.16
CA VAL A 144 6.72 15.58 0.26
C VAL A 144 7.07 16.86 -0.51
N GLU A 145 8.11 17.55 -0.03
CA GLU A 145 8.61 18.80 -0.60
C GLU A 145 10.04 18.61 -1.11
N VAL A 146 10.20 18.10 -2.33
CA VAL A 146 11.51 17.84 -2.96
C VAL A 146 11.85 18.90 -4.03
N PRO A 147 13.14 19.14 -4.34
CA PRO A 147 13.53 20.09 -5.37
C PRO A 147 12.95 19.78 -6.75
N GLU A 148 12.78 20.82 -7.57
CA GLU A 148 12.46 20.65 -8.99
C GLU A 148 13.49 19.72 -9.67
N GLY A 149 12.99 18.74 -10.43
CA GLY A 149 13.82 17.73 -11.09
C GLY A 149 13.91 16.38 -10.37
N VAL A 150 13.50 16.29 -9.10
CA VAL A 150 13.28 14.99 -8.44
C VAL A 150 11.93 14.44 -8.86
N ARG A 151 11.94 13.35 -9.63
CA ARG A 151 10.72 12.65 -10.05
C ARG A 151 10.07 11.99 -8.84
N THR A 152 8.82 12.33 -8.57
CA THR A 152 8.11 11.87 -7.37
C THR A 152 6.85 11.12 -7.75
N VAL A 153 6.70 9.91 -7.22
CA VAL A 153 5.52 9.08 -7.41
C VAL A 153 4.85 8.80 -6.07
N PHE A 154 3.54 8.99 -5.99
CA PHE A 154 2.74 8.65 -4.82
C PHE A 154 2.02 7.33 -5.05
N LEU A 155 2.46 6.29 -4.35
CA LEU A 155 1.97 4.92 -4.50
C LEU A 155 0.67 4.75 -3.71
N ARG A 156 -0.48 5.01 -4.34
CA ARG A 156 -1.81 4.88 -3.73
C ARG A 156 -2.24 3.42 -3.72
N THR A 157 -1.72 2.67 -2.76
CA THR A 157 -1.93 1.23 -2.61
C THR A 157 -3.34 0.88 -2.09
N GLY A 158 -3.93 -0.16 -2.68
CA GLY A 158 -5.17 -0.79 -2.22
C GLY A 158 -4.97 -1.83 -1.11
N VAL A 159 -5.93 -2.75 -0.94
CA VAL A 159 -5.73 -3.89 -0.03
C VAL A 159 -4.81 -4.90 -0.68
N VAL A 160 -3.55 -4.98 -0.21
CA VAL A 160 -2.58 -5.95 -0.72
C VAL A 160 -2.89 -7.36 -0.19
N LEU A 161 -3.04 -8.32 -1.11
CA LEU A 161 -3.37 -9.72 -0.85
C LEU A 161 -2.15 -10.60 -1.15
N GLY A 162 -1.72 -11.38 -0.18
CA GLY A 162 -0.52 -12.22 -0.28
C GLY A 162 -0.32 -13.04 0.99
N LYS A 163 0.28 -14.22 0.86
CA LYS A 163 0.65 -15.07 2.01
C LYS A 163 1.65 -14.35 2.93
N GLY A 164 1.41 -14.39 4.24
CA GLY A 164 2.21 -13.65 5.24
C GLY A 164 1.86 -12.16 5.35
N GLY A 165 0.93 -11.68 4.53
CA GLY A 165 0.42 -10.32 4.60
C GLY A 165 -0.66 -10.22 5.67
N ARG A 166 -0.56 -9.20 6.54
CA ARG A 166 -1.47 -9.01 7.69
C ARG A 166 -2.95 -9.03 7.31
N ALA A 167 -3.32 -8.40 6.20
CA ALA A 167 -4.71 -8.35 5.74
C ALA A 167 -5.21 -9.75 5.37
N TRP A 168 -4.46 -10.47 4.54
CA TRP A 168 -4.80 -11.82 4.11
C TRP A 168 -4.80 -12.81 5.28
N ASP A 169 -3.81 -12.77 6.17
CA ASP A 169 -3.72 -13.70 7.30
C ASP A 169 -4.90 -13.52 8.28
N LYS A 170 -5.30 -12.28 8.55
CA LYS A 170 -6.51 -11.97 9.34
C LYS A 170 -7.77 -12.48 8.67
N MET A 171 -7.95 -12.18 7.37
CA MET A 171 -9.14 -12.60 6.62
C MET A 171 -9.21 -14.12 6.49
N SER A 172 -8.16 -14.75 5.97
CA SER A 172 -8.10 -16.21 5.78
C SER A 172 -8.29 -16.97 7.10
N GLY A 173 -7.80 -16.44 8.22
CA GLY A 173 -8.09 -16.96 9.56
C GLY A 173 -9.59 -17.07 9.82
N ILE A 174 -10.35 -15.97 9.66
CA ILE A 174 -11.81 -15.92 9.87
C ILE A 174 -12.53 -16.94 8.96
N PHE A 175 -12.12 -17.04 7.69
CA PHE A 175 -12.72 -17.97 6.74
C PHE A 175 -12.38 -19.44 7.05
N LYS A 176 -11.18 -19.74 7.57
CA LYS A 176 -10.82 -21.11 8.03
C LYS A 176 -11.77 -21.62 9.11
N TRP A 177 -12.20 -20.73 10.01
CA TRP A 177 -13.18 -21.02 11.07
C TRP A 177 -14.64 -21.12 10.59
N GLY A 178 -14.93 -20.91 9.30
CA GLY A 178 -16.28 -21.00 8.75
C GLY A 178 -17.22 -19.85 9.15
N ILE A 179 -16.66 -18.77 9.73
CA ILE A 179 -17.39 -17.57 10.15
C ILE A 179 -17.17 -16.38 9.20
N GLY A 180 -16.56 -16.63 8.04
CA GLY A 180 -16.38 -15.63 7.00
C GLY A 180 -17.71 -15.17 6.40
N GLY A 181 -17.79 -13.90 6.03
CA GLY A 181 -18.97 -13.36 5.37
C GLY A 181 -18.82 -11.89 5.00
N LYS A 182 -19.82 -11.40 4.28
CA LYS A 182 -19.83 -10.02 3.77
C LYS A 182 -19.86 -9.01 4.92
N LEU A 183 -19.22 -7.87 4.72
CA LEU A 183 -19.18 -6.77 5.68
C LEU A 183 -20.33 -5.81 5.40
N GLY A 184 -21.19 -5.56 6.40
CA GLY A 184 -22.36 -4.70 6.26
C GLY A 184 -23.34 -5.20 5.19
N ASN A 185 -23.71 -4.34 4.25
CA ASN A 185 -24.59 -4.74 3.13
C ASN A 185 -23.84 -5.51 2.03
N GLY A 186 -22.50 -5.42 1.99
CA GLY A 186 -21.61 -6.07 1.03
C GLY A 186 -21.52 -5.40 -0.33
N ARG A 187 -22.13 -4.22 -0.51
CA ARG A 187 -22.18 -3.50 -1.79
C ARG A 187 -20.96 -2.63 -2.03
N GLN A 188 -20.24 -2.26 -0.98
CA GLN A 188 -19.08 -1.38 -1.09
C GLN A 188 -18.01 -1.99 -2.00
N TRP A 189 -17.45 -1.15 -2.87
CA TRP A 189 -16.30 -1.49 -3.70
C TRP A 189 -15.05 -1.55 -2.82
N MET A 190 -14.23 -2.57 -3.06
CA MET A 190 -13.03 -2.84 -2.30
C MET A 190 -11.83 -2.95 -3.24
N PRO A 191 -11.02 -1.88 -3.40
CA PRO A 191 -9.80 -1.94 -4.19
C PRO A 191 -8.80 -2.86 -3.52
N TRP A 192 -8.24 -3.77 -4.31
CA TRP A 192 -7.31 -4.79 -3.86
C TRP A 192 -6.21 -4.93 -4.89
N ILE A 193 -5.08 -5.52 -4.52
CA ILE A 193 -4.00 -5.88 -5.45
C ILE A 193 -3.31 -7.14 -4.94
N HIS A 194 -2.86 -8.02 -5.83
CA HIS A 194 -2.03 -9.15 -5.43
C HIS A 194 -0.61 -8.67 -5.10
N VAL A 195 0.07 -9.28 -4.12
CA VAL A 195 1.41 -8.84 -3.69
C VAL A 195 2.41 -8.81 -4.85
N ASN A 196 2.38 -9.77 -5.76
CA ASN A 196 3.28 -9.74 -6.93
C ASN A 196 3.01 -8.51 -7.81
N ASP A 197 1.75 -8.17 -8.06
CA ASP A 197 1.39 -6.98 -8.84
C ASP A 197 1.70 -5.67 -8.09
N GLU A 198 1.62 -5.65 -6.76
CA GLU A 198 2.08 -4.52 -5.94
C GLU A 198 3.59 -4.30 -6.15
N ILE A 199 4.39 -5.36 -6.05
CA ILE A 199 5.85 -5.27 -6.19
C ILE A 199 6.26 -4.88 -7.60
N ASP A 200 5.72 -5.57 -8.61
CA ASP A 200 6.05 -5.29 -10.00
C ASP A 200 5.52 -3.91 -10.44
N GLY A 201 4.38 -3.47 -9.91
CA GLY A 201 3.88 -2.11 -10.08
C GLY A 201 4.80 -1.04 -9.50
N ILE A 202 5.34 -1.24 -8.29
CA ILE A 202 6.34 -0.35 -7.68
C ILE A 202 7.62 -0.29 -8.53
N ILE A 203 8.11 -1.45 -8.98
CA ILE A 203 9.31 -1.53 -9.83
C ILE A 203 9.05 -0.86 -11.19
N SER A 204 7.87 -1.03 -11.76
CA SER A 204 7.47 -0.33 -12.99
C SER A 204 7.49 1.19 -12.79
N CYS A 205 6.99 1.71 -11.67
CA CYS A 205 7.07 3.13 -11.34
C CYS A 205 8.52 3.64 -11.17
N LEU A 206 9.41 2.77 -10.69
CA LEU A 206 10.83 3.08 -10.55
C LEU A 206 11.52 3.17 -11.91
N GLU A 207 11.26 2.21 -12.79
CA GLU A 207 11.94 2.03 -14.08
C GLU A 207 11.39 2.92 -15.20
N ASN A 208 10.11 3.31 -15.15
CA ASN A 208 9.44 4.12 -16.17
C ASN A 208 9.32 5.61 -15.79
N GLU A 209 9.01 6.46 -16.77
CA GLU A 209 8.87 7.92 -16.60
C GLU A 209 7.50 8.35 -16.07
N VAL A 210 7.03 7.68 -15.01
CA VAL A 210 5.79 8.05 -14.30
C VAL A 210 6.09 9.08 -13.20
N ASN A 211 5.22 10.08 -13.06
CA ASN A 211 5.31 11.12 -12.05
C ASN A 211 3.91 11.48 -11.51
N GLY A 212 3.81 11.82 -10.23
CA GLY A 212 2.55 12.10 -9.55
C GLY A 212 1.87 10.84 -8.97
N PRO A 213 0.56 10.86 -8.74
CA PRO A 213 -0.14 9.74 -8.11
C PRO A 213 -0.27 8.53 -9.05
N VAL A 214 -0.14 7.33 -8.47
CA VAL A 214 -0.35 6.05 -9.15
C VAL A 214 -1.18 5.15 -8.26
N ASN A 215 -2.31 4.65 -8.75
CA ASN A 215 -3.12 3.68 -8.02
C ASN A 215 -2.53 2.28 -8.20
N LEU A 216 -2.01 1.70 -7.11
CA LEU A 216 -1.60 0.29 -7.07
C LEU A 216 -2.79 -0.56 -6.63
N VAL A 217 -3.67 -0.82 -7.60
CA VAL A 217 -4.86 -1.67 -7.48
C VAL A 217 -4.97 -2.58 -8.70
N ALA A 218 -5.58 -3.75 -8.55
CA ALA A 218 -5.98 -4.58 -9.67
C ALA A 218 -6.99 -3.84 -10.58
N PRO A 219 -7.01 -4.12 -11.89
CA PRO A 219 -7.89 -3.43 -12.84
C PRO A 219 -9.37 -3.71 -12.58
N GLU A 220 -9.71 -4.88 -12.03
CA GLU A 220 -11.07 -5.22 -11.63
C GLU A 220 -11.29 -4.99 -10.14
N SER A 221 -11.77 -3.79 -9.80
CA SER A 221 -12.41 -3.53 -8.50
C SER A 221 -13.58 -4.49 -8.31
N VAL A 222 -13.73 -5.05 -7.10
CA VAL A 222 -14.82 -5.99 -6.76
C VAL A 222 -15.66 -5.45 -5.60
N ARG A 223 -16.94 -5.84 -5.56
CA ARG A 223 -17.77 -5.59 -4.38
C ARG A 223 -17.37 -6.53 -3.26
N ASN A 224 -17.54 -6.10 -2.01
CA ASN A 224 -17.24 -6.92 -0.84
C ASN A 224 -17.98 -8.28 -0.86
N ILE A 225 -19.23 -8.33 -1.35
CA ILE A 225 -19.97 -9.59 -1.48
C ILE A 225 -19.32 -10.55 -2.48
N ASP A 226 -18.77 -10.05 -3.57
CA ASP A 226 -18.16 -10.89 -4.61
C ASP A 226 -16.75 -11.32 -4.20
N PHE A 227 -15.99 -10.43 -3.56
CA PHE A 227 -14.77 -10.80 -2.84
C PHE A 227 -15.01 -11.92 -1.82
N THR A 228 -16.03 -11.77 -0.98
CA THR A 228 -16.39 -12.78 0.05
C THR A 228 -16.67 -14.14 -0.59
N LYS A 229 -17.44 -14.16 -1.69
CA LYS A 229 -17.73 -15.40 -2.42
C LYS A 229 -16.46 -16.01 -3.03
N ALA A 230 -15.58 -15.20 -3.62
CA ALA A 230 -14.33 -15.67 -4.20
C ALA A 230 -13.43 -16.34 -3.15
N VAL A 231 -13.24 -15.71 -1.98
CA VAL A 231 -12.50 -16.28 -0.85
C VAL A 231 -13.16 -17.57 -0.36
N GLY A 232 -14.47 -17.55 -0.12
CA GLY A 232 -15.22 -18.73 0.36
C GLY A 232 -15.11 -19.93 -0.59
N LYS A 233 -15.24 -19.67 -1.90
CA LYS A 233 -15.08 -20.67 -2.97
C LYS A 233 -13.67 -21.25 -2.98
N ALA A 234 -12.65 -20.39 -3.00
CA ALA A 234 -11.25 -20.84 -3.04
C ALA A 234 -10.90 -21.68 -1.81
N MET A 235 -11.34 -21.25 -0.62
CA MET A 235 -11.08 -21.94 0.65
C MET A 235 -12.01 -23.14 0.92
N LYS A 236 -12.98 -23.41 0.05
CA LYS A 236 -14.00 -24.45 0.25
C LYS A 236 -14.72 -24.31 1.60
N ARG A 237 -15.16 -23.08 1.90
CA ARG A 237 -15.87 -22.73 3.15
C ARG A 237 -17.14 -21.93 2.84
N PRO A 238 -18.28 -22.27 3.46
CA PRO A 238 -19.49 -21.49 3.29
C PRO A 238 -19.33 -20.11 3.93
N THR A 239 -20.06 -19.11 3.44
CA THR A 239 -20.01 -17.73 3.94
C THR A 239 -21.38 -17.22 4.42
N PRO A 240 -22.07 -17.92 5.36
CA PRO A 240 -23.47 -17.64 5.65
C PRO A 240 -23.66 -16.45 6.62
N PHE A 241 -22.62 -16.06 7.36
CA PHE A 241 -22.73 -15.09 8.45
C PHE A 241 -22.23 -13.70 8.01
N PRO A 242 -23.13 -12.76 7.63
CA PRO A 242 -22.70 -11.40 7.38
C PRO A 242 -22.19 -10.75 8.67
N ALA A 243 -21.13 -9.96 8.60
CA ALA A 243 -20.65 -9.14 9.70
C ALA A 243 -21.46 -7.83 9.76
N PRO A 244 -22.34 -7.63 10.76
CA PRO A 244 -23.20 -6.45 10.78
C PRO A 244 -22.40 -5.16 10.94
N ALA A 245 -22.75 -4.13 10.18
CA ALA A 245 -22.03 -2.86 10.19
C ALA A 245 -21.94 -2.23 11.59
N PHE A 246 -23.00 -2.35 12.41
CA PHE A 246 -22.99 -1.82 13.78
C PHE A 246 -21.97 -2.55 14.66
N ALA A 247 -21.82 -3.87 14.51
CA ALA A 247 -20.87 -4.68 15.28
C ALA A 247 -19.43 -4.32 14.89
N LEU A 248 -19.17 -4.17 13.58
CA LEU A 248 -17.87 -3.71 13.07
C LEU A 248 -17.50 -2.32 13.63
N LYS A 249 -18.44 -1.37 13.60
CA LYS A 249 -18.26 -0.02 14.16
C LYS A 249 -18.02 -0.06 15.68
N LEU A 250 -18.72 -0.93 16.40
CA LEU A 250 -18.53 -1.08 17.84
C LEU A 250 -17.14 -1.61 18.18
N LEU A 251 -16.62 -2.57 17.42
CA LEU A 251 -15.31 -3.19 17.64
C LEU A 251 -14.14 -2.30 17.16
N LEU A 252 -14.23 -1.81 15.92
CA LEU A 252 -13.12 -1.17 15.22
C LEU A 252 -13.24 0.35 15.10
N GLY A 253 -14.35 0.94 15.53
CA GLY A 253 -14.53 2.40 15.53
C GLY A 253 -14.44 2.98 14.12
N ASP A 254 -13.64 4.04 13.97
CA ASP A 254 -13.48 4.76 12.70
C ASP A 254 -12.82 3.90 11.61
N PHE A 255 -11.95 2.94 11.97
CA PHE A 255 -11.38 2.01 10.99
C PHE A 255 -12.47 1.20 10.27
N ALA A 256 -13.53 0.76 10.99
CA ALA A 256 -14.62 0.08 10.32
C ALA A 256 -15.37 0.99 9.35
N LYS A 257 -15.54 2.27 9.68
CA LYS A 257 -16.26 3.21 8.82
C LYS A 257 -15.47 3.50 7.55
N GLU A 258 -14.22 3.92 7.70
CA GLU A 258 -13.42 4.45 6.59
C GLU A 258 -12.58 3.39 5.88
N GLY A 259 -12.16 2.33 6.58
CA GLY A 259 -11.29 1.28 6.03
C GLY A 259 -12.01 0.02 5.55
N LEU A 260 -13.21 -0.29 6.07
CA LEU A 260 -13.93 -1.53 5.76
C LEU A 260 -15.30 -1.35 5.11
N LEU A 261 -16.01 -0.28 5.46
CA LEU A 261 -17.38 -0.02 5.03
C LEU A 261 -17.49 1.08 3.96
N ALA A 262 -16.45 1.90 3.80
CA ALA A 262 -16.37 2.88 2.72
C ALA A 262 -16.34 2.20 1.35
N SER A 263 -16.96 2.82 0.35
CA SER A 263 -17.00 2.32 -1.02
C SER A 263 -16.11 3.15 -1.93
N THR A 264 -15.03 2.55 -2.41
CA THR A 264 -14.08 3.17 -3.34
C THR A 264 -13.92 2.29 -4.58
N LYS A 265 -14.34 2.79 -5.74
CA LYS A 265 -14.18 2.07 -7.01
C LYS A 265 -12.98 2.64 -7.76
N VAL A 266 -11.79 2.24 -7.33
CA VAL A 266 -10.52 2.79 -7.82
C VAL A 266 -10.10 2.09 -9.11
N VAL A 267 -9.54 2.86 -10.04
CA VAL A 267 -9.03 2.38 -11.33
C VAL A 267 -7.54 2.71 -11.44
N PRO A 268 -6.67 1.76 -11.84
CA PRO A 268 -5.24 1.97 -12.01
C PRO A 268 -4.94 2.57 -13.39
N GLN A 269 -5.51 3.74 -13.71
CA GLN A 269 -5.49 4.29 -15.07
C GLN A 269 -4.06 4.56 -15.53
N VAL A 270 -3.19 5.05 -14.66
CA VAL A 270 -1.79 5.33 -15.01
C VAL A 270 -1.02 4.06 -15.39
N LEU A 271 -1.23 2.96 -14.66
CA LEU A 271 -0.59 1.68 -15.00
C LEU A 271 -1.16 1.08 -16.30
N LEU A 272 -2.48 1.18 -16.50
CA LEU A 272 -3.14 0.71 -17.72
C LEU A 272 -2.67 1.49 -18.95
N ASP A 273 -2.59 2.81 -18.86
CA ASP A 273 -2.12 3.68 -19.95
C ASP A 273 -0.62 3.46 -20.24
N ALA A 274 0.16 3.08 -19.23
CA ALA A 274 1.56 2.67 -19.38
C ALA A 274 1.73 1.25 -19.97
N GLY A 275 0.64 0.53 -20.23
CA GLY A 275 0.67 -0.83 -20.77
C GLY A 275 1.16 -1.89 -19.76
N TYR A 276 1.04 -1.63 -18.47
CA TYR A 276 1.37 -2.61 -17.43
C TYR A 276 0.43 -3.81 -17.50
N GLU A 277 1.01 -5.01 -17.56
CA GLU A 277 0.25 -6.27 -17.59
C GLU A 277 0.16 -6.85 -16.18
N PHE A 278 -1.06 -6.94 -15.65
CA PHE A 278 -1.30 -7.52 -14.33
C PHE A 278 -1.23 -9.05 -14.38
N HIS A 279 -0.48 -9.64 -13.45
CA HIS A 279 -0.43 -11.08 -13.25
C HIS A 279 -1.75 -11.62 -12.71
N PHE A 280 -2.42 -10.87 -11.83
CA PHE A 280 -3.68 -11.26 -11.19
C PHE A 280 -4.75 -10.18 -11.40
N PRO A 281 -5.31 -10.05 -12.61
CA PRO A 281 -6.27 -9.00 -12.93
C PRO A 281 -7.63 -9.19 -12.26
N THR A 282 -7.98 -10.44 -11.90
CA THR A 282 -9.28 -10.81 -11.31
C THR A 282 -9.11 -11.42 -9.92
N ILE A 283 -10.13 -11.27 -9.08
CA ILE A 283 -10.08 -11.76 -7.70
C ILE A 283 -10.03 -13.30 -7.66
N GLU A 284 -10.67 -13.97 -8.61
CA GLU A 284 -10.64 -15.43 -8.73
C GLU A 284 -9.22 -15.95 -8.97
N ASN A 285 -8.45 -15.29 -9.84
CA ASN A 285 -7.08 -15.68 -10.15
C ASN A 285 -6.18 -15.51 -8.91
N ALA A 286 -6.29 -14.35 -8.24
CA ALA A 286 -5.55 -14.09 -7.01
C ALA A 286 -5.90 -15.11 -5.93
N MET A 287 -7.18 -15.38 -5.70
CA MET A 287 -7.62 -16.34 -4.67
C MET A 287 -7.18 -17.78 -4.96
N ALA A 288 -7.12 -18.17 -6.23
CA ALA A 288 -6.62 -19.49 -6.61
C ALA A 288 -5.17 -19.70 -6.19
N GLU A 289 -4.28 -18.72 -6.44
CA GLU A 289 -2.87 -18.77 -6.01
C GLU A 289 -2.74 -18.76 -4.48
N LEU A 290 -3.48 -17.86 -3.83
CA LEU A 290 -3.35 -17.65 -2.38
C LEU A 290 -3.77 -18.88 -1.57
N VAL A 291 -4.63 -19.74 -2.14
CA VAL A 291 -5.14 -20.94 -1.48
C VAL A 291 -4.49 -22.23 -2.01
N SER A 292 -3.79 -22.21 -3.15
CA SER A 292 -3.12 -23.40 -3.73
C SER A 292 -1.81 -23.80 -3.03
N GLY A 293 -1.68 -23.55 -1.73
CA GLY A 293 -0.53 -23.93 -0.90
C GLY A 293 -0.84 -25.11 0.02
#